data_AF-A0A7W1IKT5-F1
#
_entry.id   AF-A0A7W1IKT5-F1
#
_cell.length_a   1.000
_cell.length_b   1.000
_cell.length_c   1.000
_cell.angle_alpha   90.00
_cell.angle_beta   90.00
_cell.angle_gamma   90.00
#
_symmetry.space_group_name_H-M   'P 1'
#
loop_
_entity.id
_entity.type
_entity.pdbx_description
1 polymer ?
#
loop_
_entity_poly.entity_id
_entity_poly.type
_entity_poly.pdbx_seq_one_letter_code
_entity_poly.pdbx_strand_id
1 'polypeptide(L)'
;MKFPKKIAELLLVVAFLLPHLFLNIRHTQDWGDDFAMYLIEAKNIADHKPVGETRHVTNPNVMLGPVNYPVGYPLLISPLVKNGIDYYKLNLLQSVFLIITLVLGFIFLRNYFSRTASILMTMILAYNPSLMGFKIEVISDLSFWMFLNIIILLVLKSRSLPGVIAIAALTGFSIHIRSIGLF
;
A
#
# COMPACT_ATOMS: atom_id res chain seq x y z
N MET A 1 11.18 -30.52 13.60
CA MET A 1 10.48 -30.33 12.30
C MET A 1 11.37 -29.44 11.41
N LYS A 2 12.01 -29.98 10.35
CA LYS A 2 12.87 -29.16 9.46
C LYS A 2 11.98 -28.45 8.45
N PHE A 3 11.82 -27.14 8.57
CA PHE A 3 11.13 -26.35 7.55
C PHE A 3 11.90 -26.44 6.22
N PRO A 4 11.22 -26.52 5.07
CA PRO A 4 11.90 -26.43 3.77
C PRO A 4 12.62 -25.08 3.69
N LYS A 5 13.86 -25.07 3.16
CA LYS A 5 14.78 -23.91 3.21
C LYS A 5 14.14 -22.58 2.79
N LYS A 6 13.26 -22.60 1.77
CA LYS A 6 12.51 -21.42 1.31
C LYS A 6 11.54 -20.84 2.35
N ILE A 7 10.88 -21.69 3.14
CA ILE A 7 9.98 -21.23 4.21
C ILE A 7 10.79 -20.62 5.35
N ALA A 8 11.93 -21.22 5.72
CA ALA A 8 12.80 -20.66 6.74
C ALA A 8 13.36 -19.28 6.33
N GLU A 9 13.72 -19.10 5.06
CA GLU A 9 14.11 -17.80 4.49
C GLU A 9 12.99 -16.75 4.61
N LEU A 10 11.77 -17.12 4.24
CA LEU A 10 10.61 -16.24 4.31
C LEU A 10 10.30 -15.83 5.76
N LEU A 11 10.29 -16.80 6.68
CA LEU A 11 10.06 -16.55 8.10
C LEU A 11 11.11 -15.62 8.70
N LEU A 12 12.38 -15.79 8.30
CA LEU A 12 13.46 -14.90 8.72
C LEU A 12 13.22 -13.46 8.24
N VAL A 13 12.86 -13.28 6.96
CA VAL A 13 12.53 -11.95 6.42
C VAL A 13 11.36 -11.33 7.16
N VAL A 14 10.26 -12.09 7.35
CA VAL A 14 9.09 -11.61 8.10
C VAL A 14 9.49 -11.18 9.52
N ALA A 15 10.29 -11.99 10.22
CA ALA A 15 10.75 -11.66 11.56
C ALA A 15 11.51 -10.32 11.62
N PHE A 16 12.37 -10.04 10.63
CA PHE A 16 13.05 -8.75 10.53
C PHE A 16 12.15 -7.58 10.14
N LEU A 17 10.98 -7.84 9.54
CA LEU A 17 10.04 -6.80 9.14
C LEU A 17 9.01 -6.48 10.23
N LEU A 18 8.70 -7.41 11.13
CA LEU A 18 7.75 -7.21 12.24
C LEU A 18 7.98 -5.95 13.09
N PRO A 19 9.22 -5.48 13.36
CA PRO A 19 9.43 -4.22 14.07
C PRO A 19 8.72 -3.01 13.45
N HIS A 20 8.42 -3.01 12.14
CA HIS A 20 7.71 -1.91 11.48
C HIS A 20 6.29 -1.69 12.01
N LEU A 21 5.68 -2.68 12.65
CA LEU A 21 4.38 -2.54 13.32
C LEU A 21 4.44 -1.67 14.58
N PHE A 22 5.64 -1.40 15.09
CA PHE A 22 5.88 -0.67 16.34
C PHE A 22 6.80 0.54 16.13
N LEU A 23 7.73 0.46 15.18
CA LEU A 23 8.70 1.52 14.91
C LEU A 23 8.07 2.70 14.16
N ASN A 24 8.26 3.90 14.70
CA ASN A 24 7.83 5.15 14.08
C ASN A 24 6.33 5.10 13.71
N ILE A 25 5.48 4.63 14.63
CA ILE A 25 4.02 4.75 14.51
C ILE A 25 3.62 6.08 15.14
N ARG A 26 2.83 6.89 14.42
CA ARG A 26 2.38 8.19 14.89
C ARG A 26 0.88 8.18 15.22
N HIS A 27 0.52 9.00 16.20
CA HIS A 27 -0.88 9.29 16.55
C HIS A 27 -1.40 10.56 15.86
N THR A 28 -0.54 11.23 15.11
CA THR A 28 -0.81 12.48 14.41
C THR A 28 -0.29 12.37 12.98
N GLN A 29 -0.92 13.12 12.09
CA GLN A 29 -0.50 13.30 10.71
C GLN A 29 0.30 14.61 10.59
N ASP A 30 1.31 14.64 9.74
CA ASP A 30 2.02 15.89 9.43
C ASP A 30 1.14 16.83 8.58
N TRP A 31 1.53 18.11 8.51
CA TRP A 31 0.78 19.11 7.74
C TRP A 31 0.97 18.91 6.22
N GLY A 32 -0.15 18.88 5.49
CA GLY A 32 -0.23 18.72 4.03
C GLY A 32 -1.67 18.44 3.58
N ASP A 33 -2.00 18.62 2.29
CA ASP A 33 -3.41 18.53 1.83
C ASP A 33 -3.81 17.17 1.26
N ASP A 34 -2.88 16.38 0.70
CA ASP A 34 -3.22 15.18 -0.08
C ASP A 34 -3.97 14.11 0.73
N PHE A 35 -3.62 13.95 2.01
CA PHE A 35 -4.25 12.95 2.86
C PHE A 35 -5.70 13.31 3.24
N ALA A 36 -6.04 14.60 3.29
CA ALA A 36 -7.34 15.06 3.74
C ALA A 36 -8.43 14.59 2.77
N MET A 37 -8.16 14.63 1.47
CA MET A 37 -9.10 14.14 0.46
C MET A 37 -9.34 12.63 0.61
N TYR A 38 -8.29 11.83 0.81
CA TYR A 38 -8.45 10.40 1.06
C TYR A 38 -9.33 10.09 2.27
N LEU A 39 -9.18 10.85 3.35
CA LEU A 39 -9.99 10.67 4.56
C LEU A 39 -11.46 11.09 4.35
N ILE A 40 -11.70 12.19 3.65
CA ILE A 40 -13.06 12.66 3.32
C ILE A 40 -13.78 11.62 2.44
N GLU A 41 -13.14 11.17 1.36
CA GLU A 41 -13.69 10.15 0.47
C GLU A 41 -13.94 8.84 1.21
N ALA A 42 -13.00 8.41 2.06
CA ALA A 42 -13.16 7.20 2.87
C ALA A 42 -14.32 7.32 3.87
N LYS A 43 -14.54 8.51 4.45
CA LYS A 43 -15.67 8.75 5.34
C LYS A 43 -16.99 8.75 4.59
N ASN A 44 -17.03 9.34 3.39
CA ASN A 44 -18.21 9.29 2.53
C ASN A 44 -18.58 7.84 2.18
N ILE A 45 -17.60 7.00 1.84
CA ILE A 45 -17.81 5.55 1.62
C ILE A 45 -18.38 4.89 2.88
N ALA A 46 -17.79 5.14 4.05
CA ALA A 46 -18.22 4.55 5.32
C ALA A 46 -19.63 4.97 5.76
N ASP A 47 -20.04 6.18 5.37
CA ASP A 47 -21.36 6.76 5.67
C ASP A 47 -22.40 6.52 4.56
N HIS A 48 -22.05 5.75 3.52
CA HIS A 48 -22.88 5.52 2.34
C HIS A 48 -23.33 6.81 1.62
N LYS A 49 -22.45 7.82 1.62
CA LYS A 49 -22.62 9.07 0.86
C LYS A 49 -21.90 8.99 -0.49
N PRO A 50 -22.30 9.81 -1.48
CA PRO A 50 -21.54 9.95 -2.71
C PRO A 50 -20.07 10.31 -2.41
N VAL A 51 -19.12 9.56 -3.00
CA VAL A 51 -17.68 9.74 -2.74
C VAL A 51 -17.24 11.17 -3.02
N GLY A 52 -17.73 11.75 -4.13
CA GLY A 52 -17.42 13.12 -4.55
C GLY A 52 -18.10 14.23 -3.75
N GLU A 53 -18.84 13.93 -2.68
CA GLU A 53 -19.39 14.94 -1.77
C GLU A 53 -18.30 15.44 -0.80
N THR A 54 -17.21 16.01 -1.35
CA THR A 54 -16.00 16.37 -0.59
C THR A 54 -16.01 17.79 -0.06
N ARG A 55 -16.97 18.63 -0.51
CA ARG A 55 -17.04 20.08 -0.26
C ARG A 55 -15.75 20.83 -0.65
N HIS A 56 -14.91 20.22 -1.47
CA HIS A 56 -13.69 20.83 -1.96
C HIS A 56 -14.03 22.03 -2.86
N VAL A 57 -13.55 23.22 -2.49
CA VAL A 57 -13.70 24.44 -3.30
C VAL A 57 -12.55 24.52 -4.29
N THR A 58 -12.85 24.43 -5.58
CA THR A 58 -11.85 24.50 -6.63
C THR A 58 -11.47 25.95 -6.94
N ASN A 59 -10.18 26.21 -7.15
CA ASN A 59 -9.69 27.48 -7.67
C ASN A 59 -9.46 27.34 -9.18
N PRO A 60 -10.20 28.03 -10.06
CA PRO A 60 -10.02 27.91 -11.50
C PRO A 60 -8.65 28.42 -11.99
N ASN A 61 -7.96 29.24 -11.19
CA ASN A 61 -6.66 29.82 -11.55
C ASN A 61 -5.47 28.96 -11.09
N VAL A 62 -5.69 27.98 -10.19
CA VAL A 62 -4.63 27.14 -9.63
C VAL A 62 -5.17 25.72 -9.40
N MET A 63 -4.61 24.73 -10.10
CA MET A 63 -4.87 23.33 -9.83
C MET A 63 -3.94 22.83 -8.72
N LEU A 64 -4.45 22.76 -7.49
CA LEU A 64 -3.69 22.26 -6.32
C LEU A 64 -3.70 20.73 -6.23
N GLY A 65 -4.71 20.08 -6.81
CA GLY A 65 -4.86 18.63 -6.81
C GLY A 65 -6.12 18.21 -7.59
N PRO A 66 -6.34 16.90 -7.79
CA PRO A 66 -7.56 16.42 -8.40
C PRO A 66 -8.77 16.67 -7.49
N VAL A 67 -9.92 16.97 -8.10
CA VAL A 67 -11.17 17.24 -7.36
C VAL A 67 -11.62 16.03 -6.55
N ASN A 68 -11.44 14.84 -7.13
CA ASN A 68 -11.64 13.56 -6.47
C ASN A 68 -10.42 12.68 -6.74
N TYR A 69 -9.98 11.96 -5.73
CA TYR A 69 -8.89 11.00 -5.84
C TYR A 69 -9.41 9.64 -6.34
N PRO A 70 -8.51 8.76 -6.81
CA PRO A 70 -8.89 7.39 -7.12
C PRO A 70 -9.48 6.67 -5.89
N VAL A 71 -10.70 6.15 -6.04
CA VAL A 71 -11.54 5.60 -4.94
C VAL A 71 -10.99 4.35 -4.24
N GLY A 72 -10.05 3.64 -4.88
CA GLY A 72 -9.52 2.37 -4.41
C GLY A 72 -8.79 2.47 -3.06
N TYR A 73 -7.96 3.50 -2.86
CA TYR A 73 -7.31 3.70 -1.56
C TYR A 73 -8.30 4.15 -0.46
N PRO A 74 -9.17 5.16 -0.68
CA PRO A 74 -10.29 5.48 0.20
C PRO A 74 -11.13 4.26 0.61
N LEU A 75 -11.43 3.37 -0.34
CA LEU A 75 -12.18 2.14 -0.08
C LEU A 75 -11.46 1.23 0.92
N LEU A 76 -10.14 1.05 0.76
CA LEU A 76 -9.32 0.22 1.66
C LEU A 76 -9.30 0.76 3.10
N ILE A 77 -9.28 2.08 3.28
CA ILE A 77 -9.20 2.71 4.61
C ILE A 77 -10.58 3.02 5.22
N SER A 78 -11.65 2.98 4.42
CA SER A 78 -13.03 3.29 4.86
C SER A 78 -13.50 2.57 6.12
N PRO A 79 -13.18 1.27 6.37
CA PRO A 79 -13.62 0.61 7.59
C PRO A 79 -12.97 1.19 8.85
N LEU A 80 -11.76 1.75 8.73
CA LEU A 80 -11.01 2.29 9.86
C LEU A 80 -11.46 3.70 10.25
N VAL A 81 -12.01 4.47 9.30
CA VAL A 81 -12.46 5.86 9.55
C VAL A 81 -13.95 5.96 9.90
N LYS A 82 -14.71 4.86 9.82
CA LYS A 82 -16.16 4.82 10.05
C LYS A 82 -16.56 5.48 11.38
N ASN A 83 -15.84 5.16 12.45
CA ASN A 83 -16.13 5.61 13.81
C ASN A 83 -15.30 6.84 14.23
N GLY A 84 -14.73 7.57 13.26
CA GLY A 84 -13.77 8.65 13.50
C GLY A 84 -12.37 8.29 13.01
N ILE A 85 -11.54 9.31 12.86
CA ILE A 85 -10.17 9.17 12.34
C ILE A 85 -9.25 8.80 13.49
N ASP A 86 -8.60 7.65 13.36
CA ASP A 86 -7.59 7.16 14.30
C ASP A 86 -6.29 6.93 13.51
N TYR A 87 -5.37 7.89 13.61
CA TYR A 87 -4.10 7.87 12.87
C TYR A 87 -3.21 6.70 13.26
N TYR A 88 -3.32 6.20 14.50
CA TYR A 88 -2.59 5.01 14.92
C TYR A 88 -3.02 3.79 14.09
N LYS A 89 -4.33 3.59 13.91
CA LYS A 89 -4.84 2.49 13.09
C LYS A 89 -4.46 2.63 11.61
N LEU A 90 -4.46 3.86 11.09
CA LEU A 90 -4.07 4.13 9.71
C LEU A 90 -2.57 3.90 9.48
N ASN A 91 -1.70 4.35 10.40
CA ASN A 91 -0.26 4.08 10.37
C ASN A 91 0.04 2.57 10.49
N LEU A 92 -0.72 1.86 11.31
CA LEU A 92 -0.60 0.41 11.44
C LEU A 92 -0.96 -0.29 10.12
N LEU A 93 -2.05 0.12 9.46
CA LEU A 93 -2.43 -0.40 8.15
C LEU A 93 -1.35 -0.12 7.09
N GLN A 94 -0.80 1.09 7.07
CA GLN A 94 0.32 1.43 6.19
C GLN A 94 1.56 0.58 6.44
N SER A 95 1.86 0.30 7.70
CA SER A 95 2.94 -0.61 8.08
C SER A 95 2.69 -2.04 7.61
N VAL A 96 1.43 -2.51 7.64
CA VAL A 96 1.04 -3.80 7.05
C VAL A 96 1.24 -3.79 5.52
N PHE A 97 0.84 -2.74 4.82
CA PHE A 97 1.10 -2.62 3.38
C PHE A 97 2.60 -2.64 3.05
N LEU A 98 3.42 -1.92 3.82
CA LEU A 98 4.88 -1.94 3.66
C LEU A 98 5.45 -3.35 3.85
N ILE A 99 5.05 -4.06 4.93
CA ILE A 99 5.53 -5.42 5.20
C ILE A 99 5.15 -6.37 4.08
N ILE A 100 3.89 -6.39 3.64
CA ILE A 100 3.44 -7.27 2.56
C ILE A 100 4.21 -6.95 1.28
N THR A 101 4.37 -5.67 0.95
CA THR A 101 5.11 -5.21 -0.22
C THR A 101 6.56 -5.70 -0.21
N LEU A 102 7.26 -5.57 0.91
CA LEU A 102 8.64 -6.02 1.07
C LEU A 102 8.77 -7.54 1.02
N VAL A 103 7.79 -8.27 1.56
CA VAL A 103 7.72 -9.73 1.48
C VAL A 103 7.53 -10.19 0.03
N LEU A 104 6.60 -9.58 -0.70
CA LEU A 104 6.38 -9.89 -2.12
C LEU A 104 7.60 -9.50 -2.97
N GLY A 105 8.21 -8.35 -2.68
CA GLY A 105 9.46 -7.92 -3.30
C GLY A 105 10.61 -8.90 -3.04
N PHE A 106 10.74 -9.43 -1.81
CA PHE A 106 11.70 -10.49 -1.51
C PHE A 106 11.44 -11.75 -2.34
N ILE A 107 10.18 -12.21 -2.44
CA ILE A 107 9.81 -13.36 -3.26
C ILE A 107 10.19 -13.13 -4.72
N PHE A 108 9.96 -11.93 -5.24
CA PHE A 108 10.37 -11.53 -6.59
C PHE A 108 11.90 -11.56 -6.75
N LEU A 109 12.65 -10.93 -5.84
CA LEU A 109 14.11 -10.88 -5.87
C LEU A 109 14.75 -12.28 -5.80
N ARG A 110 14.14 -13.23 -5.07
CA ARG A 110 14.63 -14.61 -4.98
C ARG A 110 14.63 -15.36 -6.32
N ASN A 111 13.91 -14.86 -7.33
CA ASN A 111 13.95 -15.43 -8.68
C ASN A 111 15.22 -15.06 -9.45
N TYR A 112 15.93 -13.99 -9.06
CA TYR A 112 17.04 -13.42 -9.83
C TYR A 112 18.36 -13.30 -9.06
N PHE A 113 18.31 -13.21 -7.73
CA PHE A 113 19.49 -12.98 -6.89
C PHE A 113 19.76 -14.14 -5.93
N SER A 114 20.93 -14.14 -5.28
CA SER A 114 21.25 -15.11 -4.23
C SER A 114 20.44 -14.84 -2.96
N ARG A 115 20.30 -15.84 -2.08
CA ARG A 115 19.59 -15.70 -0.80
C ARG A 115 20.06 -14.48 0.00
N THR A 116 21.37 -14.38 0.20
CA THR A 116 21.97 -13.32 0.99
C THR A 116 21.73 -11.95 0.36
N ALA A 117 21.92 -11.83 -0.95
CA ALA A 117 21.67 -10.59 -1.67
C ALA A 117 20.20 -10.15 -1.55
N SER A 118 19.24 -11.06 -1.77
CA SER A 118 17.82 -10.74 -1.65
C SER A 118 17.45 -10.30 -0.23
N ILE A 119 17.96 -10.97 0.82
CA ILE A 119 17.69 -10.56 2.21
C ILE A 119 18.27 -9.16 2.46
N LEU A 120 19.53 -8.91 2.10
CA LEU A 120 20.17 -7.61 2.33
C LEU A 120 19.46 -6.49 1.57
N MET A 121 19.08 -6.71 0.30
CA MET A 121 18.32 -5.73 -0.48
C MET A 121 16.97 -5.42 0.16
N THR A 122 16.23 -6.44 0.61
CA THR A 122 14.96 -6.23 1.33
C THR A 122 15.18 -5.46 2.63
N MET A 123 16.24 -5.74 3.40
CA MET A 123 16.53 -5.00 4.64
C MET A 123 16.92 -3.55 4.37
N ILE A 124 17.72 -3.28 3.34
CA ILE A 124 18.10 -1.92 2.94
C ILE A 124 16.85 -1.11 2.59
N LEU A 125 15.90 -1.70 1.84
CA LEU A 125 14.64 -1.04 1.53
C LEU A 125 13.76 -0.86 2.76
N ALA A 126 13.64 -1.90 3.60
CA ALA A 126 12.79 -1.86 4.79
C ALA A 126 13.16 -0.70 5.72
N TYR A 127 14.45 -0.52 5.98
CA TYR A 127 14.97 0.47 6.91
C TYR A 127 15.47 1.75 6.24
N ASN A 128 15.11 1.97 4.97
CA ASN A 128 15.37 3.24 4.30
C ASN A 128 14.49 4.36 4.90
N PRO A 129 15.06 5.49 5.36
CA PRO A 129 14.28 6.55 6.00
C PRO A 129 13.15 7.12 5.14
N SER A 130 13.36 7.24 3.82
CA SER A 130 12.33 7.72 2.90
C SER A 130 11.15 6.75 2.84
N LEU A 131 11.41 5.44 2.71
CA LEU A 131 10.36 4.40 2.74
C LEU A 131 9.64 4.32 4.08
N MET A 132 10.37 4.50 5.19
CA MET A 132 9.76 4.59 6.52
C MET A 132 8.86 5.82 6.67
N GLY A 133 9.12 6.90 5.90
CA GLY A 133 8.27 8.07 5.80
C GLY A 133 6.92 7.77 5.16
N PHE A 134 6.87 6.92 4.13
CA PHE A 134 5.59 6.58 3.49
C PHE A 134 4.60 5.91 4.45
N LYS A 135 5.09 5.10 5.41
CA LYS A 135 4.19 4.35 6.30
C LYS A 135 3.55 5.20 7.40
N ILE A 136 4.08 6.40 7.64
CA ILE A 136 3.53 7.32 8.64
C ILE A 136 2.51 8.30 8.06
N GLU A 137 2.42 8.34 6.74
CA GLU A 137 1.52 9.19 5.99
C GLU A 137 0.31 8.40 5.48
N VAL A 138 -0.86 9.05 5.45
CA VAL A 138 -2.07 8.45 4.87
C VAL A 138 -2.05 8.66 3.36
N ILE A 139 -1.29 7.82 2.65
CA ILE A 139 -1.07 7.91 1.19
C ILE A 139 -1.25 6.56 0.49
N SER A 140 -1.55 6.61 -0.81
CA SER A 140 -1.88 5.42 -1.61
C SER A 140 -0.68 4.54 -1.98
N ASP A 141 0.54 5.09 -1.96
CA ASP A 141 1.75 4.53 -2.56
C ASP A 141 2.08 3.10 -2.11
N LEU A 142 2.02 2.83 -0.79
CA LEU A 142 2.35 1.49 -0.25
C LEU A 142 1.30 0.45 -0.65
N SER A 143 0.02 0.80 -0.61
CA SER A 143 -1.05 -0.10 -1.07
C SER A 143 -0.94 -0.35 -2.58
N PHE A 144 -0.65 0.68 -3.37
CA PHE A 144 -0.42 0.54 -4.81
C PHE A 144 0.76 -0.40 -5.09
N TRP A 145 1.90 -0.18 -4.43
CA TRP A 145 3.10 -1.00 -4.61
C TRP A 145 2.87 -2.46 -4.19
N MET A 146 2.05 -2.70 -3.16
CA MET A 146 1.60 -4.04 -2.78
C MET A 146 0.88 -4.73 -3.94
N PHE A 147 -0.17 -4.12 -4.48
CA PHE A 147 -0.95 -4.68 -5.59
C PHE A 147 -0.11 -4.87 -6.85
N LEU A 148 0.80 -3.93 -7.16
CA LEU A 148 1.73 -4.04 -8.27
C LEU A 148 2.62 -5.29 -8.15
N ASN A 149 3.18 -5.55 -6.97
CA ASN A 149 3.97 -6.77 -6.75
C ASN A 149 3.14 -8.05 -6.90
N ILE A 150 1.88 -8.06 -6.44
CA ILE A 150 0.98 -9.20 -6.63
C ILE A 150 0.77 -9.46 -8.13
N ILE A 151 0.49 -8.40 -8.90
CA ILE A 151 0.28 -8.48 -10.35
C ILE A 151 1.52 -9.05 -11.04
N ILE A 152 2.71 -8.52 -10.74
CA ILE A 152 3.98 -9.00 -11.32
C ILE A 152 4.18 -10.49 -11.02
N LEU A 153 4.00 -10.92 -9.77
CA LEU A 153 4.17 -12.33 -9.39
C LEU A 153 3.14 -13.25 -10.07
N LEU A 154 1.89 -12.79 -10.24
CA LEU A 154 0.87 -13.55 -10.97
C LEU A 154 1.21 -13.68 -12.45
N VAL A 155 1.66 -12.59 -13.10
CA VAL A 155 2.10 -12.58 -14.51
C VAL A 155 3.24 -13.57 -14.76
N LEU A 156 4.17 -13.69 -13.80
CA LEU A 156 5.28 -14.63 -13.91
C LEU A 156 4.86 -16.10 -13.74
N LYS A 157 3.81 -16.37 -12.95
CA LYS A 157 3.44 -17.74 -12.56
C LYS A 157 2.28 -18.33 -13.35
N SER A 158 1.31 -17.51 -13.77
CA SER A 158 0.04 -17.99 -14.32
C SER A 158 -0.19 -17.48 -15.74
N ARG A 159 -0.51 -18.42 -16.64
CA ARG A 159 -0.99 -18.15 -18.00
C ARG A 159 -2.39 -18.71 -18.25
N SER A 160 -3.05 -19.21 -17.21
CA SER A 160 -4.41 -19.74 -17.32
C SER A 160 -5.44 -18.61 -17.45
N LEU A 161 -6.58 -18.88 -18.09
CA LEU A 161 -7.67 -17.91 -18.22
C LEU A 161 -8.10 -17.30 -16.87
N PRO A 162 -8.30 -18.07 -15.77
CA PRO A 162 -8.59 -17.49 -14.46
C PRO A 162 -7.47 -16.58 -13.94
N GLY A 163 -6.21 -16.93 -14.21
CA GLY A 163 -5.07 -16.10 -13.84
C GLY A 163 -5.05 -14.76 -14.60
N VAL A 164 -5.34 -14.79 -15.90
CA VAL A 164 -5.43 -13.57 -16.72
C VAL A 164 -6.59 -12.68 -16.26
N ILE A 165 -7.75 -13.25 -15.95
CA ILE A 165 -8.89 -12.50 -15.40
C ILE A 165 -8.52 -11.86 -14.06
N ALA A 166 -7.85 -12.60 -13.17
CA ALA A 166 -7.39 -12.07 -11.89
C ALA A 166 -6.39 -10.93 -12.07
N ILE A 167 -5.43 -11.07 -12.99
CA ILE A 167 -4.47 -10.00 -13.33
C ILE A 167 -5.22 -8.76 -13.84
N ALA A 168 -6.15 -8.90 -14.79
CA ALA A 168 -6.90 -7.78 -15.32
C ALA A 168 -7.72 -7.05 -14.24
N ALA A 169 -8.40 -7.81 -13.37
CA ALA A 169 -9.16 -7.25 -12.26
C ALA A 169 -8.27 -6.50 -11.26
N LEU A 170 -7.13 -7.08 -10.88
CA LEU A 170 -6.17 -6.45 -9.97
C LEU A 170 -5.54 -5.20 -10.59
N THR A 171 -5.21 -5.23 -11.88
CA THR A 171 -4.71 -4.06 -12.61
C THR A 171 -5.76 -2.95 -12.60
N GLY A 172 -7.01 -3.26 -12.95
CA GLY A 172 -8.12 -2.30 -12.88
C GLY A 172 -8.28 -1.70 -11.48
N PHE A 173 -8.23 -2.54 -10.44
CA PHE A 173 -8.27 -2.07 -9.06
C PHE A 173 -7.06 -1.19 -8.68
N SER A 174 -5.85 -1.54 -9.14
CA SER A 174 -4.64 -0.76 -8.86
C SER A 174 -4.67 0.64 -9.48
N ILE A 175 -5.29 0.80 -10.67
CA ILE A 175 -5.55 2.11 -11.28
C ILE A 175 -6.45 2.95 -10.38
N HIS A 176 -7.46 2.31 -9.78
CA HIS A 176 -8.33 2.97 -8.82
C HIS A 176 -7.65 3.24 -7.47
N ILE A 177 -6.53 2.61 -7.13
CA ILE A 177 -5.72 3.02 -5.97
C ILE A 177 -4.87 4.25 -6.33
N ARG A 178 -4.21 4.21 -7.49
CA ARG A 178 -3.36 5.29 -7.97
C ARG A 178 -3.25 5.25 -9.49
N SER A 179 -3.63 6.35 -10.14
CA SER A 179 -3.69 6.46 -11.60
C SER A 179 -2.32 6.50 -12.28
N ILE A 180 -1.29 7.03 -11.61
CA ILE A 180 0.09 7.15 -12.13
C ILE A 180 0.75 5.78 -12.43
N GLY A 181 0.24 4.69 -11.87
CA GLY A 181 0.87 3.39 -11.89
C GLY A 181 1.07 2.70 -13.24
N LEU A 182 0.45 3.19 -14.31
CA LEU A 182 0.42 2.55 -15.64
C LEU A 182 0.71 3.51 -16.80
N PHE A 183 1.14 4.74 -16.53
CA PHE A 183 1.56 5.71 -17.55
C PHE A 183 3.08 5.79 -17.65
#